data_AF-A0A936TYI4-F1
#
_entry.id   AF-A0A936TYI4-F1
#
_cell.length_a   1.000
_cell.length_b   1.000
_cell.length_c   1.000
_cell.angle_alpha   90.00
_cell.angle_beta   90.00
_cell.angle_gamma   90.00
#
_symmetry.space_group_name_H-M   'P 1'
#
loop_
_entity.id
_entity.type
_entity.pdbx_description
1 polymer ?
#
loop_
_entity_poly.entity_id
_entity_poly.type
_entity_poly.pdbx_seq_one_letter_code
_entity_poly.pdbx_strand_id
1 'polypeptide(L)' 'MIPRSKESIRDYLIASAFMALGSFLPGSLLDKGFEAHIGGIALGIGLGWLIKSVIDHTKGVKSES' A
#
# COMPACT_ATOMS: atom_id res chain seq x y z
N MET A 1 -6.26 0.41 16.87
CA MET A 1 -5.45 1.60 17.18
C MET A 1 -4.46 1.78 16.04
N ILE A 2 -4.44 2.92 15.34
CA ILE A 2 -3.45 3.15 14.28
C ILE A 2 -2.10 3.37 14.99
N PRO A 3 -1.09 2.51 14.76
CA PRO A 3 0.23 2.67 15.34
C PRO A 3 0.83 4.02 14.90
N ARG A 4 1.30 4.81 15.86
CA ARG A 4 1.83 6.18 15.61
C ARG A 4 3.35 6.26 15.64
N SER A 5 4.04 5.13 15.49
CA SER A 5 5.49 5.16 15.30
C SER A 5 5.82 5.84 13.97
N LYS A 6 6.98 6.49 13.91
CA LYS A 6 7.49 7.14 12.69
C LYS A 6 7.55 6.14 11.52
N GLU A 7 7.90 4.89 11.81
CA GLU A 7 7.97 3.80 10.84
C GLU A 7 6.58 3.40 10.34
N SER A 8 5.61 3.27 11.24
CA SER A 8 4.23 2.96 10.85
C SER A 8 3.63 4.03 9.94
N ILE A 9 3.83 5.31 10.30
CA ILE A 9 3.38 6.43 9.48
C ILE A 9 4.06 6.42 8.10
N ARG A 10 5.37 6.17 8.04
CA ARG A 10 6.11 6.05 6.78
C ARG A 10 5.55 4.94 5.91
N ASP A 11 5.29 3.77 6.48
CA ASP A 11 4.82 2.63 5.70
C ASP A 11 3.39 2.84 5.19
N TYR A 12 2.51 3.44 6.00
CA TYR A 12 1.17 3.85 5.54
C TYR A 12 1.23 4.93 4.44
N LEU A 13 2.18 5.86 4.51
CA LEU A 13 2.40 6.84 3.44
C LEU A 13 2.84 6.18 2.13
N ILE A 14 3.76 5.22 2.19
CA ILE A 14 4.20 4.46 1.01
C ILE A 14 3.04 3.68 0.41
N ALA A 15 2.28 2.96 1.24
CA ALA A 15 1.12 2.19 0.80
C ALA A 15 0.05 3.07 0.14
N SER A 16 -0.27 4.22 0.76
CA SER A 16 -1.26 5.16 0.23
C SER A 16 -0.79 5.86 -1.05
N ALA A 17 0.51 6.14 -1.20
CA ALA A 17 1.06 6.68 -2.44
C ALA A 17 0.89 5.70 -3.62
N PHE A 18 1.21 4.41 -3.42
CA PHE A 18 1.02 3.39 -4.46
C PHE A 18 -0.46 3.14 -4.77
N MET A 19 -1.33 3.14 -3.76
CA MET A 19 -2.77 3.05 -3.95
C MET A 19 -3.29 4.23 -4.78
N ALA A 20 -2.90 5.46 -4.45
CA ALA A 20 -3.30 6.65 -5.20
C ALA A 20 -2.79 6.60 -6.64
N LEU A 21 -1.52 6.25 -6.85
CA LEU A 21 -0.96 6.09 -8.19
C LEU A 21 -1.76 5.07 -9.00
N GLY A 22 -2.00 3.89 -8.45
CA GLY A 22 -2.75 2.84 -9.14
C GLY A 22 -4.22 3.16 -9.40
N SER A 23 -4.88 3.93 -8.53
CA SER A 23 -6.28 4.34 -8.69
C SER A 23 -6.48 5.53 -9.62
N PHE A 24 -5.52 6.45 -9.68
CA PHE A 24 -5.64 7.71 -10.43
C PHE A 24 -4.79 7.75 -11.70
N LEU A 25 -4.04 6.70 -12.01
CA LEU A 25 -3.37 6.58 -13.31
C LEU A 25 -4.43 6.64 -14.42
N PRO A 26 -4.24 7.52 -15.44
CA PRO A 26 -5.11 7.54 -16.61
C PRO A 26 -5.06 6.18 -17.31
N GLY A 27 -6.18 5.81 -17.93
CA GLY A 27 -6.43 4.44 -18.39
C GLY A 27 -7.19 3.65 -17.34
N SER A 28 -8.43 3.27 -17.66
CA SER A 28 -9.25 2.45 -16.76
C SER A 28 -8.50 1.15 -16.42
N LEU A 29 -8.48 0.75 -15.14
CA LEU A 29 -7.97 -0.57 -14.70
C LEU A 29 -8.65 -1.75 -15.43
N LEU A 30 -9.82 -1.51 -16.01
CA LEU A 30 -10.62 -2.48 -16.77
C LEU A 30 -10.38 -2.39 -18.28
N ASP A 31 -9.57 -1.43 -18.73
CA ASP A 31 -9.19 -1.29 -20.13
C ASP A 31 -7.98 -2.18 -20.46
N LYS A 32 -7.81 -2.56 -21.74
CA LYS A 32 -6.75 -3.51 -22.15
C LYS A 32 -5.39 -2.84 -22.41
N GLY A 33 -5.23 -1.57 -22.03
CA GLY A 33 -4.03 -0.77 -22.28
C GLY A 33 -2.85 -1.10 -21.35
N PHE A 34 -1.65 -0.67 -21.76
CA PHE A 34 -0.45 -0.75 -20.92
C PHE A 34 -0.60 0.04 -19.61
N GLU A 35 -1.28 1.19 -19.65
CA GLU A 35 -1.54 2.03 -18.47
C GLU A 35 -2.37 1.30 -17.41
N ALA A 36 -3.35 0.48 -17.82
CA ALA A 36 -4.13 -0.36 -16.92
C ALA A 36 -3.28 -1.42 -16.21
N HIS A 37 -2.27 -1.98 -16.89
CA HIS A 37 -1.33 -2.91 -16.29
C HIS A 37 -0.45 -2.22 -15.24
N ILE A 38 0.08 -1.03 -15.55
CA ILE A 38 0.87 -0.24 -14.62
C ILE A 38 0.04 0.19 -13.41
N GLY A 39 -1.21 0.62 -13.64
CA GLY A 39 -2.17 0.93 -12.58
C GLY A 39 -2.45 -0.28 -11.69
N GLY A 40 -2.68 -1.46 -12.29
CA GLY A 40 -2.89 -2.71 -11.56
C GLY A 40 -1.69 -3.15 -10.73
N ILE A 41 -0.47 -3.02 -11.28
CA ILE A 41 0.77 -3.31 -10.56
C ILE A 41 0.94 -2.34 -9.38
N ALA A 42 0.74 -1.05 -9.60
CA ALA A 42 0.85 -0.04 -8.54
C ALA A 42 -0.17 -0.29 -7.42
N LEU A 43 -1.42 -0.62 -7.76
CA LEU A 43 -2.43 -1.03 -6.78
C LEU A 43 -2.03 -2.30 -6.02
N GLY A 44 -1.52 -3.31 -6.73
CA GLY A 44 -1.05 -4.55 -6.11
C GLY A 44 0.07 -4.30 -5.10
N ILE A 45 1.05 -3.45 -5.47
CA ILE A 45 2.14 -3.05 -4.57
C ILE A 45 1.57 -2.28 -3.36
N GLY A 46 0.67 -1.33 -3.57
CA GLY A 46 0.06 -0.55 -2.50
C GLY A 46 -0.71 -1.41 -1.50
N LEU A 47 -1.52 -2.36 -1.99
CA LEU A 47 -2.24 -3.33 -1.16
C LEU A 47 -1.30 -4.27 -0.41
N GLY A 48 -0.27 -4.80 -1.09
CA GLY A 48 0.73 -5.66 -0.46
C GLY A 48 1.50 -4.93 0.66
N TRP A 49 1.90 -3.68 0.41
CA TRP A 49 2.57 -2.85 1.40
C TRP A 49 1.66 -2.54 2.58
N LEU A 50 0.38 -2.22 2.34
CA LEU A 50 -0.60 -1.98 3.39
C LEU A 50 -0.80 -3.20 4.29
N ILE A 51 -0.97 -4.39 3.72
CA ILE A 51 -1.12 -5.64 4.47
C ILE A 51 0.14 -5.90 5.32
N LYS A 52 1.32 -5.73 4.73
CA LYS A 52 2.60 -5.84 5.45
C LYS A 52 2.65 -4.87 6.63
N SER A 53 2.35 -3.59 6.42
CA SER A 53 2.34 -2.57 7.47
C SER A 53 1.35 -2.91 8.59
N VAL A 54 0.16 -3.40 8.26
CA VAL A 54 -0.83 -3.82 9.26
C VAL A 54 -0.29 -4.99 10.07
N ILE A 55 0.32 -6.00 9.45
CA ILE A 55 0.91 -7.14 10.15
C ILE A 55 2.05 -6.67 11.07
N ASP A 56 3.02 -5.92 10.54
CA ASP A 56 4.21 -5.49 11.26
C ASP A 56 3.84 -4.62 12.47
N HIS A 57 2.93 -3.66 12.29
CA HIS A 57 2.62 -2.69 13.33
C HIS A 57 1.43 -3.06 14.23
N THR A 58 0.62 -4.07 13.87
CA THR A 58 -0.49 -4.57 14.71
C THR A 58 -0.11 -5.86 15.45
N LYS A 59 0.67 -6.76 14.82
CA LYS A 59 1.15 -8.00 15.47
C LYS A 59 2.52 -7.83 16.13
N GLY A 60 3.29 -6.79 15.77
CA GLY A 60 4.57 -6.43 16.39
C GLY A 60 4.47 -5.89 17.83
N VAL A 61 3.28 -5.65 18.37
CA VAL A 61 3.09 -5.40 19.82
C VAL A 61 3.40 -6.67 20.67
N LYS A 62 3.74 -7.80 20.04
CA LYS A 62 4.00 -9.08 20.72
C LYS A 62 5.41 -9.64 20.60
N SER A 63 6.40 -8.86 20.15
CA SER A 63 7.78 -9.38 20.08
C SER A 63 8.84 -8.33 20.38
N GLU A 64 8.94 -7.91 21.64
CA GLU A 64 10.21 -7.59 22.33
C GLU A 64 9.97 -8.03 23.81
N SER A 65 10.50 -9.18 24.22
CA SER A 65 11.81 -9.39 24.88
C SER A 65 11.82 -9.02 26.35
#